data_AF-A0A1D6PG79-F1
#
_entry.id   AF-A0A1D6PG79-F1
#
_cell.length_a   1.000
_cell.length_b   1.000
_cell.length_c   1.000
_cell.angle_alpha   90.00
_cell.angle_beta   90.00
_cell.angle_gamma   90.00
#
_symmetry.space_group_name_H-M   'P 1'
#
loop_
_entity.id
_entity.type
_entity.pdbx_description
1 polymer ?
#
loop_
_entity_poly.entity_id
_entity_poly.type
_entity_poly.pdbx_seq_one_letter_code
_entity_poly.pdbx_strand_id
1 'polypeptide(L)'
;MLSFANYSGDADSKILREIWARLLDEALTKGGVAEACSVVKRVGSKLDPADGACLPLDIICLHLEKAALDRLSSGEELVGDDDVARALLGACKGLPEPVLAVYDQLLLNGAIIPSLNLKLRLLRSVLAILREWGISVIAHRLGTTSTGASIFLDGTFSLNQTGTANQGARDKIISLANRYMTEVRRLNLPQNQTENVYRGFRELEEKLLSPY
;
A
#
# COMPACT_ATOMS: atom_id res chain seq x y z
N MET A 1 -20.00 -6.00 18.13
CA MET A 1 -20.00 -7.47 18.02
C MET A 1 -20.56 -7.82 16.65
N LEU A 2 -19.69 -7.93 15.63
CA LEU A 2 -20.03 -8.45 14.31
C LEU A 2 -18.92 -9.45 13.97
N SER A 3 -19.12 -10.69 14.42
CA SER A 3 -18.27 -11.82 14.05
C SER A 3 -18.98 -12.56 12.94
N PHE A 4 -18.44 -12.39 11.73
CA PHE A 4 -18.48 -13.28 10.55
C PHE A 4 -19.52 -14.40 10.58
N ALA A 5 -20.63 -14.21 9.85
CA ALA A 5 -21.15 -15.32 9.07
C ALA A 5 -20.50 -15.23 7.68
N ASN A 6 -20.22 -16.37 7.06
CA ASN A 6 -19.70 -16.42 5.69
C ASN A 6 -20.76 -15.84 4.73
N TYR A 7 -20.55 -14.60 4.29
CA TYR A 7 -21.44 -13.88 3.37
C TYR A 7 -20.75 -13.79 2.00
N SER A 8 -21.14 -14.64 1.05
CA SER A 8 -20.53 -14.72 -0.29
C SER A 8 -21.50 -14.34 -1.42
N GLY A 9 -22.41 -13.38 -1.18
CA GLY A 9 -23.34 -12.85 -2.20
C GLY A 9 -22.99 -11.43 -2.69
N ASP A 10 -23.33 -11.11 -3.95
CA ASP A 10 -23.14 -9.76 -4.55
C ASP A 10 -23.86 -8.65 -3.76
N ALA A 11 -25.05 -8.95 -3.22
CA ALA A 11 -25.79 -8.04 -2.35
C ALA A 11 -25.05 -7.76 -1.03
N ASP A 12 -24.38 -8.76 -0.48
CA ASP A 12 -23.65 -8.63 0.78
C ASP A 12 -22.36 -7.83 0.59
N SER A 13 -21.73 -7.96 -0.58
CA SER A 13 -20.61 -7.11 -0.98
C SER A 13 -21.01 -5.63 -0.99
N LYS A 14 -22.22 -5.30 -1.48
CA LYS A 14 -22.74 -3.92 -1.48
C LYS A 14 -22.99 -3.41 -0.06
N ILE A 15 -23.55 -4.24 0.82
CA ILE A 15 -23.78 -3.89 2.23
C ILE A 15 -22.45 -3.64 2.95
N LEU A 16 -21.47 -4.52 2.80
CA LEU A 16 -20.14 -4.34 3.41
C LEU A 16 -19.46 -3.06 2.91
N ARG A 17 -19.51 -2.82 1.60
CA ARG A 17 -19.01 -1.60 0.96
C ARG A 17 -19.67 -0.34 1.55
N GLU A 18 -20.99 -0.37 1.77
CA GLU A 18 -21.73 0.73 2.38
C GLU A 18 -21.40 0.94 3.87
N ILE A 19 -21.27 -0.15 4.64
CA ILE A 19 -20.85 -0.08 6.05
C ILE A 19 -19.48 0.58 6.18
N TRP A 20 -18.52 0.19 5.32
CA TRP A 20 -17.20 0.80 5.31
C TRP A 20 -17.22 2.26 4.91
N ALA A 21 -18.02 2.64 3.90
CA ALA A 21 -18.17 4.04 3.51
C ALA A 21 -18.69 4.90 4.68
N ARG A 22 -19.77 4.45 5.36
CA ARG A 22 -20.34 5.17 6.52
C ARG A 22 -19.34 5.26 7.68
N LEU A 23 -18.60 4.19 7.95
CA LEU A 23 -17.58 4.18 8.99
C LEU A 23 -16.46 5.19 8.70
N LEU A 24 -16.03 5.28 7.44
CA LEU A 24 -15.03 6.26 7.01
C LEU A 24 -15.55 7.69 7.10
N ASP A 25 -16.78 7.95 6.66
CA ASP A 25 -17.39 9.28 6.76
C ASP A 25 -17.52 9.73 8.23
N GLU A 26 -17.91 8.82 9.12
CA GLU A 26 -17.97 9.09 10.57
C GLU A 26 -16.57 9.38 11.16
N ALA A 27 -15.55 8.64 10.75
CA ALA A 27 -14.18 8.86 11.21
C ALA A 27 -13.60 10.19 10.69
N LEU A 28 -13.83 10.50 9.40
CA LEU A 28 -13.40 11.74 8.77
C LEU A 28 -14.06 12.96 9.44
N THR A 29 -15.35 12.89 9.75
CA THR A 29 -16.06 13.98 10.45
C THR A 29 -15.58 14.19 11.89
N LYS A 30 -15.18 13.12 12.59
CA LYS A 30 -14.73 13.20 13.99
C LYS A 30 -13.28 13.65 14.17
N GLY A 31 -12.37 13.17 13.33
CA GLY A 31 -10.94 13.37 13.53
C GLY A 31 -10.11 13.40 12.25
N GLY A 32 -10.79 13.51 11.10
CA GLY A 32 -10.15 13.65 9.80
C GLY A 32 -9.46 12.40 9.28
N VAL A 33 -8.54 12.62 8.34
CA VAL A 33 -7.86 11.53 7.63
C VAL A 33 -7.02 10.73 8.60
N ALA A 34 -6.35 11.38 9.55
CA ALA A 34 -5.60 10.69 10.58
C ALA A 34 -6.45 9.69 11.39
N GLU A 35 -7.65 10.09 11.83
CA GLU A 35 -8.55 9.19 12.56
C GLU A 35 -9.13 8.10 11.65
N ALA A 36 -9.51 8.44 10.41
CA ALA A 36 -9.99 7.45 9.46
C ALA A 36 -8.93 6.37 9.15
N CYS A 37 -7.67 6.77 8.97
CA CYS A 37 -6.53 5.87 8.84
C CYS A 37 -6.34 4.98 10.08
N SER A 38 -6.47 5.54 11.28
CA SER A 38 -6.40 4.80 12.56
C SER A 38 -7.51 3.74 12.67
N VAL A 39 -8.74 4.11 12.30
CA VAL A 39 -9.90 3.19 12.29
C VAL A 39 -9.68 2.06 11.28
N VAL A 40 -9.25 2.38 10.06
CA VAL A 40 -8.97 1.37 9.01
C VAL A 40 -7.92 0.38 9.49
N LYS A 41 -6.80 0.84 10.04
CA LYS A 41 -5.77 -0.05 10.58
C LYS A 41 -6.30 -0.92 11.72
N ARG A 42 -7.10 -0.35 12.63
CA ARG A 42 -7.63 -1.05 13.82
C ARG A 42 -8.69 -2.10 13.49
N VAL A 43 -9.55 -1.81 12.53
CA VAL A 43 -10.62 -2.71 12.10
C VAL A 43 -10.09 -3.72 11.10
N GLY A 44 -9.35 -3.26 10.08
CA GLY A 44 -8.83 -4.11 9.01
C GLY A 44 -7.85 -5.18 9.50
N SER A 45 -6.97 -4.88 10.47
CA SER A 45 -6.02 -5.85 11.02
C SER A 45 -6.66 -7.05 11.73
N LYS A 46 -7.96 -6.95 12.09
CA LYS A 46 -8.74 -8.04 12.67
C LYS A 46 -9.37 -8.94 11.61
N LEU A 47 -9.39 -8.50 10.35
CA LEU A 47 -9.91 -9.25 9.22
C LEU A 47 -8.76 -10.03 8.56
N ASP A 48 -9.06 -11.11 7.86
CA ASP A 48 -8.07 -11.81 7.06
C ASP A 48 -7.99 -11.15 5.67
N PRO A 49 -6.84 -10.54 5.28
CA PRO A 49 -6.69 -9.97 3.95
C PRO A 49 -6.75 -11.02 2.82
N ALA A 50 -6.54 -12.31 3.12
CA ALA A 50 -6.68 -13.39 2.13
C ALA A 50 -8.15 -13.72 1.80
N ASP A 51 -9.07 -13.40 2.71
CA ASP A 51 -10.51 -13.54 2.51
C ASP A 51 -11.05 -12.23 1.93
N GLY A 52 -10.84 -12.02 0.63
CA GLY A 52 -11.20 -10.81 -0.12
C GLY A 52 -12.68 -10.41 -0.05
N ALA A 53 -13.53 -11.23 0.58
CA ALA A 53 -14.91 -10.91 0.91
C ALA A 53 -15.06 -9.89 2.06
N CYS A 54 -14.06 -9.78 2.95
CA CYS A 54 -14.26 -9.08 4.24
C CYS A 54 -13.70 -7.65 4.27
N LEU A 55 -12.67 -7.34 3.46
CA LEU A 55 -12.05 -6.01 3.42
C LEU A 55 -12.14 -5.42 2.00
N PRO A 56 -13.11 -4.52 1.71
CA PRO A 56 -13.24 -3.86 0.41
C PRO A 56 -12.16 -2.79 0.24
N LEU A 57 -10.92 -3.24 0.04
CA LEU A 57 -9.72 -2.40 -0.06
C LEU A 57 -9.82 -1.34 -1.17
N ASP A 58 -10.50 -1.66 -2.27
CA ASP A 58 -10.74 -0.75 -3.39
C ASP A 58 -11.53 0.49 -2.97
N ILE A 59 -12.63 0.30 -2.21
CA ILE A 59 -13.42 1.43 -1.69
C ILE A 59 -12.66 2.17 -0.63
N ILE A 60 -12.06 1.47 0.33
CA ILE A 60 -11.35 2.12 1.44
C ILE A 60 -10.21 2.98 0.90
N CYS A 61 -9.41 2.44 -0.02
CA CYS A 61 -8.32 3.14 -0.67
C CYS A 61 -8.82 4.38 -1.42
N LEU A 62 -9.80 4.22 -2.31
CA LEU A 62 -10.29 5.33 -3.12
C LEU A 62 -10.93 6.44 -2.27
N HIS A 63 -11.70 6.07 -1.23
CA HIS A 63 -12.40 7.02 -0.37
C HIS A 63 -11.41 7.84 0.47
N LEU A 64 -10.44 7.18 1.10
CA LEU A 64 -9.40 7.86 1.87
C LEU A 64 -8.53 8.75 1.00
N GLU A 65 -8.11 8.30 -0.18
CA GLU A 65 -7.24 9.09 -1.06
C GLU A 65 -7.93 10.33 -1.62
N LYS A 66 -9.24 10.24 -1.91
CA LYS A 66 -10.05 11.41 -2.27
C LYS A 66 -10.16 12.38 -1.10
N ALA A 67 -10.59 11.90 0.07
CA ALA A 67 -10.73 12.75 1.26
C ALA A 67 -9.40 13.43 1.64
N ALA A 68 -8.30 12.71 1.53
CA ALA A 68 -6.96 13.21 1.79
C ALA A 68 -6.50 14.26 0.78
N LEU A 69 -6.81 14.08 -0.51
CA LEU A 69 -6.55 15.10 -1.51
C LEU A 69 -7.39 16.36 -1.28
N ASP A 70 -8.68 16.20 -0.99
CA ASP A 70 -9.62 17.32 -0.81
C ASP A 70 -9.24 18.16 0.41
N ARG A 71 -8.88 17.52 1.53
CA ARG A 71 -8.46 18.21 2.76
C ARG A 71 -7.07 18.85 2.65
N LEU A 72 -6.14 18.19 1.97
CA LEU A 72 -4.82 18.77 1.70
C LEU A 72 -4.94 20.00 0.77
N SER A 73 -5.76 19.91 -0.27
CA SER A 73 -5.92 21.00 -1.25
C SER A 73 -6.72 22.19 -0.71
N SER A 74 -7.67 21.96 0.19
CA SER A 74 -8.37 23.02 0.93
C SER A 74 -7.55 23.61 2.09
N GLY A 75 -6.47 22.94 2.50
CA GLY A 75 -5.65 23.34 3.64
C GLY A 75 -6.29 23.06 5.00
N GLU A 76 -7.36 22.25 5.04
CA GLU A 76 -8.06 21.86 6.26
C GLU A 76 -7.23 20.93 7.14
N GLU A 77 -6.43 20.04 6.52
CA GLU A 77 -5.63 19.04 7.22
C GLU A 77 -4.27 18.86 6.54
N LEU A 78 -3.20 18.78 7.34
CA LEU A 78 -1.87 18.41 6.84
C LEU A 78 -1.81 16.88 6.71
N VAL A 79 -2.07 16.38 5.51
CA VAL A 79 -2.04 14.94 5.23
C VAL A 79 -0.76 14.55 4.51
N GLY A 80 0.00 13.62 5.09
CA GLY A 80 1.20 13.05 4.49
C GLY A 80 0.90 12.19 3.26
N ASP A 81 1.91 12.03 2.41
CA ASP A 81 1.85 11.19 1.21
C ASP A 81 1.78 9.70 1.54
N ASP A 82 2.20 9.31 2.75
CA ASP A 82 2.32 7.93 3.20
C ASP A 82 1.29 7.53 4.27
N ASP A 83 0.45 8.45 4.75
CA ASP A 83 -0.50 8.16 5.82
C ASP A 83 -1.55 7.12 5.42
N VAL A 84 -2.14 7.27 4.23
CA VAL A 84 -3.12 6.31 3.70
C VAL A 84 -2.46 4.97 3.37
N ALA A 85 -1.29 5.00 2.71
CA ALA A 85 -0.49 3.82 2.41
C ALA A 85 -0.15 3.00 3.66
N ARG A 86 0.39 3.65 4.71
CA ARG A 86 0.72 3.01 6.00
C ARG A 86 -0.51 2.44 6.71
N ALA A 87 -1.65 3.13 6.61
CA ALA A 87 -2.90 2.65 7.19
C ALA A 87 -3.40 1.36 6.49
N LEU A 88 -3.35 1.33 5.16
CA LEU A 88 -3.74 0.16 4.35
C LEU A 88 -2.79 -1.01 4.57
N LEU A 89 -1.47 -0.78 4.59
CA LEU A 89 -0.50 -1.81 4.95
C LEU A 89 -0.77 -2.36 6.35
N GLY A 90 -1.04 -1.49 7.32
CA GLY A 90 -1.41 -1.89 8.68
C GLY A 90 -2.71 -2.71 8.73
N ALA A 91 -3.71 -2.37 7.91
CA ALA A 91 -4.94 -3.14 7.76
C ALA A 91 -4.67 -4.53 7.14
N CYS A 92 -3.76 -4.62 6.19
CA CYS A 92 -3.33 -5.87 5.56
C CYS A 92 -2.20 -6.61 6.30
N LYS A 93 -1.97 -6.30 7.58
CA LYS A 93 -0.94 -6.95 8.42
C LYS A 93 0.48 -6.87 7.83
N GLY A 94 0.78 -5.80 7.11
CA GLY A 94 2.07 -5.57 6.47
C GLY A 94 2.27 -6.29 5.13
N LEU A 95 1.24 -6.91 4.57
CA LEU A 95 1.32 -7.52 3.23
C LEU A 95 1.20 -6.44 2.14
N PRO A 96 2.26 -6.18 1.36
CA PRO A 96 2.23 -5.14 0.33
C PRO A 96 1.45 -5.55 -0.92
N GLU A 97 1.41 -6.84 -1.28
CA GLU A 97 0.83 -7.30 -2.54
C GLU A 97 -0.68 -7.04 -2.67
N PRO A 98 -1.54 -7.32 -1.66
CA PRO A 98 -2.96 -7.02 -1.76
C PRO A 98 -3.24 -5.53 -1.92
N VAL A 99 -2.44 -4.70 -1.24
CA VAL A 99 -2.57 -3.23 -1.30
C VAL A 99 -2.13 -2.73 -2.68
N LEU A 100 -0.97 -3.17 -3.19
CA LEU A 100 -0.47 -2.79 -4.51
C LEU A 100 -1.41 -3.22 -5.63
N ALA A 101 -2.02 -4.40 -5.54
CA ALA A 101 -2.98 -4.88 -6.53
C ALA A 101 -4.18 -3.92 -6.67
N VAL A 102 -4.65 -3.36 -5.55
CA VAL A 102 -5.74 -2.38 -5.56
C VAL A 102 -5.32 -1.05 -6.16
N TYR A 103 -4.14 -0.53 -5.78
CA TYR A 103 -3.60 0.68 -6.41
C TYR A 103 -3.43 0.50 -7.92
N ASP A 104 -2.97 -0.66 -8.37
CA ASP A 104 -2.86 -0.99 -9.79
C ASP A 104 -4.20 -0.97 -10.51
N GLN A 105 -5.20 -1.62 -9.93
CA GLN A 105 -6.55 -1.61 -10.50
C GLN A 105 -7.11 -0.19 -10.58
N LEU A 106 -6.92 0.63 -9.54
CA LEU A 106 -7.35 2.02 -9.54
C LEU A 106 -6.63 2.83 -10.61
N LEU A 107 -5.29 2.73 -10.70
CA LEU A 107 -4.47 3.47 -11.67
C LEU A 107 -4.79 3.10 -13.13
N LEU A 108 -5.07 1.83 -13.41
CA LEU A 108 -5.48 1.34 -14.73
C LEU A 108 -6.91 1.79 -15.08
N ASN A 109 -7.79 1.92 -14.09
CA ASN A 109 -9.18 2.32 -14.28
C ASN A 109 -9.33 3.85 -14.41
N GLY A 110 -9.05 4.35 -15.62
CA GLY A 110 -9.20 5.78 -15.96
C GLY A 110 -10.60 6.37 -15.76
N ALA A 111 -11.65 5.53 -15.70
CA ALA A 111 -13.02 5.97 -15.43
C ALA A 111 -13.27 6.32 -13.94
N ILE A 112 -12.51 5.73 -13.02
CA ILE A 112 -12.70 5.88 -11.56
C ILE A 112 -11.89 7.05 -11.00
N ILE A 113 -10.75 7.36 -11.62
CA ILE A 113 -9.87 8.47 -11.25
C ILE A 113 -9.98 9.60 -12.29
N PRO A 114 -10.88 10.57 -12.08
CA PRO A 114 -11.07 11.66 -13.04
C PRO A 114 -9.94 12.70 -13.01
N SER A 115 -9.22 12.86 -11.87
CA SER A 115 -8.24 13.94 -11.71
C SER A 115 -6.79 13.45 -11.78
N LEU A 116 -5.95 14.19 -12.50
CA LEU A 116 -4.50 13.93 -12.56
C LEU A 116 -3.83 14.07 -11.19
N ASN A 117 -4.34 14.97 -10.34
CA ASN A 117 -3.85 15.15 -8.97
C ASN A 117 -4.11 13.92 -8.09
N LEU A 118 -5.27 13.26 -8.25
CA LEU A 118 -5.55 12.01 -7.56
C LEU A 118 -4.64 10.89 -8.06
N LYS A 119 -4.40 10.79 -9.38
CA LYS A 119 -3.39 9.84 -9.91
C LYS A 119 -2.00 10.08 -9.32
N LEU A 120 -1.58 11.33 -9.23
CA LEU A 120 -0.29 11.68 -8.64
C LEU A 120 -0.22 11.31 -7.16
N ARG A 121 -1.28 11.57 -6.39
CA ARG A 121 -1.37 11.18 -4.98
C ARG A 121 -1.27 9.66 -4.80
N LEU A 122 -2.03 8.89 -5.59
CA LEU A 122 -1.94 7.42 -5.57
C LEU A 122 -0.51 6.93 -5.87
N LEU A 123 0.18 7.55 -6.83
CA LEU A 123 1.58 7.21 -7.13
C LEU A 123 2.53 7.53 -5.96
N ARG A 124 2.25 8.57 -5.17
CA ARG A 124 3.01 8.88 -3.93
C ARG A 124 2.76 7.83 -2.86
N SER A 125 1.52 7.40 -2.66
CA SER A 125 1.16 6.31 -1.75
C SER A 125 1.79 4.98 -2.18
N VAL A 126 1.79 4.67 -3.48
CA VAL A 126 2.48 3.50 -4.04
C VAL A 126 3.98 3.56 -3.79
N LEU A 127 4.62 4.72 -3.98
CA LEU A 127 6.04 4.91 -3.68
C LEU A 127 6.33 4.63 -2.19
N ALA A 128 5.47 5.08 -1.29
CA ALA A 128 5.61 4.80 0.15
C ALA A 128 5.55 3.29 0.43
N ILE A 129 4.60 2.57 -0.18
CA ILE A 129 4.48 1.11 -0.05
C ILE A 129 5.73 0.40 -0.56
N LEU A 130 6.22 0.76 -1.75
CA LEU A 130 7.42 0.14 -2.31
C LEU A 130 8.68 0.44 -1.49
N ARG A 131 8.77 1.62 -0.87
CA ARG A 131 9.86 1.96 0.05
C ARG A 131 9.82 1.10 1.31
N GLU A 132 8.66 0.93 1.92
CA GLU A 132 8.49 0.09 3.10
C GLU A 132 8.79 -1.39 2.79
N TRP A 133 8.30 -1.89 1.66
CA TRP A 133 8.61 -3.23 1.19
C TRP A 133 10.10 -3.41 0.88
N GLY A 134 10.71 -2.43 0.19
CA GLY A 134 12.14 -2.43 -0.11
C GLY A 134 13.02 -2.45 1.14
N ILE A 135 12.68 -1.66 2.16
CA ILE A 135 13.38 -1.67 3.46
C ILE A 135 13.26 -3.05 4.11
N SER A 136 12.08 -3.69 4.09
CA SER A 136 11.90 -5.04 4.62
C SER A 136 12.78 -6.07 3.91
N VAL A 137 12.83 -6.03 2.56
CA VAL A 137 13.69 -6.91 1.75
C VAL A 137 15.18 -6.70 2.06
N ILE A 138 15.63 -5.45 2.19
CA ILE A 138 17.01 -5.11 2.54
C ILE A 138 17.33 -5.55 3.98
N ALA A 139 16.44 -5.30 4.93
CA ALA A 139 16.61 -5.65 6.34
C ALA A 139 16.67 -7.17 6.53
N HIS A 140 15.84 -7.94 5.82
CA HIS A 140 15.93 -9.40 5.81
C HIS A 140 17.27 -9.90 5.27
N ARG A 141 17.86 -9.23 4.28
CA ARG A 141 19.21 -9.54 3.79
C ARG A 141 20.27 -9.23 4.85
N LEU A 142 20.22 -8.06 5.47
CA LEU A 142 21.22 -7.63 6.46
C LEU A 142 21.14 -8.44 7.76
N GLY A 143 19.95 -8.82 8.20
CA GLY A 143 19.72 -9.69 9.35
C GLY A 143 20.28 -11.11 9.19
N THR A 144 20.57 -11.55 7.96
CA THR A 144 21.25 -12.82 7.69
C THR A 144 22.79 -12.74 7.71
N THR A 145 23.37 -11.55 7.90
CA THR A 145 24.82 -11.32 7.84
C THR A 145 25.53 -11.09 9.18
N SER A 146 24.86 -11.34 10.31
CA SER A 146 25.50 -11.34 11.64
C SER A 146 25.89 -12.76 12.06
N THR A 147 27.19 -13.02 12.07
CA THR A 147 27.93 -14.21 12.51
C THR A 147 27.28 -15.01 13.65
N GLY A 148 27.04 -16.31 13.42
CA GLY A 148 26.65 -17.24 14.49
C GLY A 148 26.46 -18.66 13.99
N ALA A 149 27.51 -19.48 14.10
CA ALA A 149 27.39 -20.92 14.03
C ALA A 149 26.38 -21.41 15.08
N SER A 150 25.31 -22.05 14.65
CA SER A 150 24.59 -22.99 15.48
C SER A 150 24.26 -24.23 14.68
N ILE A 151 25.03 -25.27 15.02
CA ILE A 151 24.74 -26.67 14.77
C ILE A 151 23.33 -26.92 15.32
N PHE A 152 22.36 -27.13 14.44
CA PHE A 152 21.14 -27.86 14.79
C PHE A 152 21.10 -29.10 13.92
N LEU A 153 21.28 -30.21 14.62
CA LEU A 153 21.07 -31.57 14.17
C LEU A 153 19.62 -31.68 13.69
N ASP A 154 19.44 -32.28 12.50
CA ASP A 154 18.18 -32.80 11.97
C ASP A 154 17.21 -31.79 11.30
N GLY A 155 16.99 -31.99 9.99
CA GLY A 155 15.97 -31.29 9.20
C GLY A 155 16.50 -30.34 8.10
N THR A 156 16.93 -30.90 6.98
CA THR A 156 17.26 -30.15 5.74
C THR A 156 16.03 -29.48 5.12
N PHE A 157 15.70 -28.22 5.46
CA PHE A 157 14.91 -27.33 4.60
C PHE A 157 15.17 -25.84 4.90
N SER A 158 15.28 -25.03 3.84
CA SER A 158 15.00 -23.58 3.81
C SER A 158 16.06 -22.55 4.25
N LEU A 159 17.31 -22.65 3.76
CA LEU A 159 18.19 -21.46 3.62
C LEU A 159 18.19 -20.89 2.19
N ASN A 160 18.10 -21.77 1.17
CA ASN A 160 18.06 -21.36 -0.25
C ASN A 160 16.69 -20.81 -0.70
N GLN A 161 15.60 -21.12 0.01
CA GLN A 161 14.25 -20.67 -0.37
C GLN A 161 14.00 -19.20 0.02
N THR A 162 14.52 -18.76 1.17
CA THR A 162 14.41 -17.37 1.64
C THR A 162 15.27 -16.41 0.82
N GLY A 163 16.48 -16.85 0.40
CA GLY A 163 17.33 -16.07 -0.49
C GLY A 163 16.74 -15.86 -1.89
N THR A 164 16.14 -16.90 -2.47
CA THR A 164 15.48 -16.82 -3.79
C THR A 164 14.15 -16.06 -3.73
N ALA A 165 13.37 -16.19 -2.65
CA ALA A 165 12.15 -15.41 -2.44
C ALA A 165 12.45 -13.90 -2.29
N ASN A 166 13.50 -13.53 -1.56
CA ASN A 166 13.90 -12.13 -1.40
C ASN A 166 14.43 -11.52 -2.70
N GLN A 167 15.18 -12.29 -3.49
CA GLN A 167 15.60 -11.84 -4.83
C GLN A 167 14.39 -11.65 -5.76
N GLY A 168 13.43 -12.57 -5.74
CA GLY A 168 12.19 -12.43 -6.50
C GLY A 168 11.34 -11.23 -6.07
N ALA A 169 11.27 -10.92 -4.78
CA ALA A 169 10.60 -9.72 -4.28
C ALA A 169 11.32 -8.44 -4.72
N ARG A 170 12.66 -8.41 -4.64
CA ARG A 170 13.50 -7.30 -5.13
C ARG A 170 13.27 -7.02 -6.62
N ASP A 171 13.33 -8.05 -7.46
CA ASP A 171 13.13 -7.93 -8.90
C ASP A 171 11.71 -7.42 -9.22
N LYS A 172 10.70 -7.88 -8.47
CA LYS A 172 9.33 -7.35 -8.57
C LYS A 172 9.24 -5.88 -8.19
N ILE A 173 9.85 -5.44 -7.08
CA ILE A 173 9.84 -4.03 -6.66
C ILE A 173 10.50 -3.15 -7.73
N ILE A 174 11.63 -3.58 -8.29
CA ILE A 174 12.34 -2.86 -9.36
C ILE A 174 11.44 -2.75 -10.62
N SER A 175 10.82 -3.86 -11.03
CA SER A 175 9.90 -3.87 -12.17
C SER A 175 8.71 -2.93 -11.98
N LEU A 176 8.10 -2.95 -10.77
CA LEU A 176 7.01 -2.06 -10.40
C LEU A 176 7.44 -0.59 -10.39
N ALA A 177 8.57 -0.27 -9.77
CA ALA A 177 9.12 1.09 -9.73
C ALA A 177 9.34 1.65 -11.14
N ASN A 178 9.90 0.85 -12.05
CA ASN A 178 10.08 1.21 -13.45
C ASN A 178 8.76 1.49 -14.18
N ARG A 179 7.76 0.64 -13.99
CA ARG A 179 6.42 0.86 -14.54
C ARG A 179 5.80 2.16 -14.01
N TYR A 180 5.84 2.39 -12.70
CA TYR A 180 5.29 3.62 -12.11
C TYR A 180 6.05 4.88 -12.52
N MET A 181 7.37 4.81 -12.72
CA MET A 181 8.14 5.90 -13.31
C MET A 181 7.63 6.30 -14.70
N THR A 182 7.24 5.33 -15.54
CA THR A 182 6.63 5.65 -16.83
C THR A 182 5.23 6.27 -16.68
N GLU A 183 4.44 5.83 -15.71
CA GLU A 183 3.13 6.43 -15.41
C GLU A 183 3.26 7.88 -14.89
N VAL A 184 4.23 8.16 -14.01
CA VAL A 184 4.51 9.53 -13.55
C VAL A 184 4.87 10.44 -14.72
N ARG A 185 5.67 9.96 -15.69
CA ARG A 185 6.05 10.72 -16.89
C ARG A 185 4.88 10.96 -17.84
N ARG A 186 3.87 10.09 -17.83
CA ARG A 186 2.65 10.24 -18.65
C ARG A 186 1.67 11.26 -18.06
N LEU A 187 1.83 11.66 -16.80
CA LEU A 187 1.00 12.69 -16.20
C LEU A 187 1.37 14.06 -16.77
N ASN A 188 0.41 14.72 -17.44
CA ASN A 188 0.52 16.09 -17.94
C ASN A 188 0.39 17.13 -16.80
N LEU A 189 1.17 16.98 -15.74
CA LEU A 189 1.21 17.87 -14.57
C LEU A 189 2.51 18.70 -14.54
N PRO A 190 2.54 19.83 -13.78
CA PRO A 190 3.74 20.63 -13.64
C PRO A 190 4.92 19.80 -13.11
N GLN A 191 6.10 19.96 -13.74
CA GLN A 191 7.30 19.18 -13.40
C GLN A 191 7.68 19.25 -11.92
N ASN A 192 7.51 20.41 -11.28
CA ASN A 192 7.79 20.59 -9.85
C ASN A 192 7.03 19.58 -8.96
N GLN A 193 5.83 19.15 -9.37
CA GLN A 193 5.02 18.21 -8.59
C GLN A 193 5.35 16.75 -8.88
N THR A 194 5.73 16.43 -10.12
CA THR A 194 5.99 15.06 -10.59
C THR A 194 7.45 14.64 -10.40
N GLU A 195 8.39 15.58 -10.42
CA GLU A 195 9.83 15.31 -10.33
C GLU A 195 10.21 14.64 -9.01
N ASN A 196 9.67 15.11 -7.89
CA ASN A 196 9.94 14.52 -6.57
C ASN A 196 9.50 13.05 -6.50
N VAL A 197 8.36 12.73 -7.13
CA VAL A 197 7.82 11.36 -7.15
C VAL A 197 8.67 10.47 -8.08
N TYR A 198 9.00 10.99 -9.27
CA TYR A 198 9.87 10.30 -10.22
C TYR A 198 11.26 10.01 -9.61
N ARG A 199 11.87 11.02 -8.98
CA ARG A 199 13.15 10.89 -8.27
C ARG A 199 13.06 9.88 -7.15
N GLY A 200 11.97 9.88 -6.38
CA GLY A 200 11.76 8.92 -5.31
C GLY A 200 11.71 7.46 -5.77
N PHE A 201 11.09 7.18 -6.91
CA PHE A 201 11.12 5.83 -7.51
C PHE A 201 12.52 5.46 -8.00
N ARG A 202 13.25 6.38 -8.65
CA ARG A 202 14.63 6.15 -9.08
C ARG A 202 15.55 5.86 -7.89
N GLU A 203 15.48 6.65 -6.81
CA GLU A 203 16.27 6.43 -5.60
C GLU A 203 15.99 5.07 -4.96
N LEU A 204 14.73 4.61 -5.01
CA LEU A 204 14.37 3.28 -4.51
C LEU A 204 15.00 2.18 -5.37
N GLU A 205 14.93 2.31 -6.70
CA GLU A 205 15.59 1.39 -7.62
C GLU A 205 17.11 1.35 -7.41
N GLU A 206 17.76 2.51 -7.29
CA GLU A 206 19.21 2.61 -7.04
C GLU A 206 19.60 1.96 -5.71
N LYS A 207 18.84 2.23 -4.63
CA LYS A 207 19.05 1.57 -3.32
C LYS A 207 18.88 0.06 -3.41
N LEU A 208 17.90 -0.39 -4.18
CA LEU A 208 17.68 -1.82 -4.38
C LEU A 208 18.69 -2.44 -5.33
N LEU A 209 19.32 -1.73 -6.26
CA LEU A 209 20.38 -2.28 -7.13
C LEU A 209 21.74 -2.29 -6.44
N SER A 210 21.94 -1.38 -5.49
CA SER A 210 23.16 -1.27 -4.69
C SER A 210 23.50 -2.62 -4.01
N PRO A 211 24.74 -3.12 -4.14
CA PRO A 211 25.16 -4.38 -3.52
C PRO A 211 25.43 -4.27 -2.01
N TYR A 212 25.50 -3.05 -1.49
CA TYR A 212 25.88 -2.73 -0.10
C TYR A 212 24.88 -3.25 0.94
#